data_AF-A0A965PHK6-F1
#
_entry.id   AF-A0A965PHK6-F1
#
_cell.length_a   1.000
_cell.length_b   1.000
_cell.length_c   1.000
_cell.angle_alpha   90.00
_cell.angle_beta   90.00
_cell.angle_gamma   90.00
#
_symmetry.space_group_name_H-M   'P 1'
#
loop_
_entity.id
_entity.type
_entity.pdbx_description
1 polymer ?
#
loop_
_entity_poly.entity_id
_entity_poly.type
_entity_poly.pdbx_seq_one_letter_code
_entity_poly.pdbx_strand_id
1 'polypeptide(L)' 'MDLPANAYKPSDLIEQDIDAYLQAHQTKSLLRFITCGSVDDGKSTLIGRLLYDSRQIFEDQ' A
#
# COMPACT_ATOMS: atom_id res chain seq x y z
N MET A 1 -16.86 -3.63 18.18
CA MET A 1 -15.37 -3.60 18.11
C MET A 1 -15.06 -3.81 16.64
N ASP A 2 -15.35 -2.76 15.88
CA ASP A 2 -15.50 -2.82 14.44
C ASP A 2 -14.15 -2.45 13.85
N LEU A 3 -13.48 -3.44 13.25
CA LEU A 3 -12.33 -3.20 12.39
C LEU A 3 -12.77 -2.19 11.32
N PRO A 4 -12.01 -1.10 11.08
CA PRO A 4 -12.40 -0.12 10.07
C PRO A 4 -12.56 -0.87 8.74
N ALA A 5 -13.72 -0.67 8.11
CA ALA A 5 -14.21 -1.39 6.93
C ALA A 5 -13.38 -1.18 5.65
N ASN A 6 -12.09 -0.84 5.76
CA ASN A 6 -11.23 -0.45 4.65
C ASN A 6 -9.87 -1.17 4.69
N ALA A 7 -9.85 -2.44 5.10
CA ALA A 7 -8.74 -3.30 4.73
C ALA A 7 -8.81 -3.48 3.20
N TYR A 8 -7.85 -2.91 2.47
CA TYR A 8 -7.74 -3.05 1.03
C TYR A 8 -7.64 -4.55 0.66
N LYS A 9 -8.74 -5.11 0.13
CA LYS A 9 -8.87 -6.51 -0.30
C LYS A 9 -9.08 -6.57 -1.82
N PRO A 10 -8.02 -6.48 -2.62
CA PRO A 10 -8.12 -6.50 -4.08
C PRO A 10 -8.61 -7.85 -4.62
N SER A 11 -8.34 -8.96 -3.92
CA SER A 11 -8.75 -10.31 -4.31
C SER A 11 -10.27 -10.42 -4.51
N ASP A 12 -11.04 -9.90 -3.55
CA ASP A 12 -12.49 -10.07 -3.51
C ASP A 12 -13.18 -9.30 -4.66
N LEU A 13 -12.59 -8.15 -5.06
CA LEU A 13 -13.06 -7.33 -6.19
C LEU A 13 -12.64 -7.91 -7.54
N ILE A 14 -11.43 -8.47 -7.64
CA ILE A 14 -10.95 -9.12 -8.88
C ILE A 14 -11.81 -10.34 -9.24
N GLU A 15 -12.22 -11.13 -8.25
CA GLU A 15 -13.04 -12.33 -8.45
C GLU A 15 -14.48 -12.00 -8.88
N GLN A 16 -15.03 -10.87 -8.41
CA GLN A 16 -16.43 -10.50 -8.63
C GLN A 16 -16.61 -9.59 -9.86
N ASP A 17 -15.70 -8.63 -10.06
CA ASP A 17 -15.78 -7.65 -11.15
C ASP A 17 -14.38 -7.07 -11.45
N ILE A 18 -13.70 -7.71 -12.40
CA ILE A 18 -12.36 -7.29 -12.83
C ILE A 18 -12.37 -5.92 -13.53
N ASP A 19 -13.46 -5.54 -14.20
CA ASP A 19 -13.54 -4.27 -14.92
C ASP A 19 -13.67 -3.09 -13.94
N ALA A 20 -14.50 -3.24 -12.91
CA ALA A 20 -14.60 -2.26 -11.82
C ALA A 20 -13.27 -2.12 -11.06
N TYR A 21 -12.58 -3.24 -10.81
CA TYR A 21 -11.25 -3.21 -10.20
C TYR A 21 -10.24 -2.45 -11.07
N LEU A 22 -10.18 -2.74 -12.36
CA LEU A 22 -9.26 -2.07 -13.29
C LEU A 22 -9.57 -0.57 -13.38
N GLN A 23 -10.84 -0.17 -13.51
CA GLN A 23 -11.24 1.25 -13.54
C GLN A 23 -10.83 2.00 -12.27
N ALA A 24 -11.07 1.43 -11.09
CA ALA A 24 -10.69 2.06 -9.82
C ALA A 24 -9.17 2.18 -9.64
N HIS A 25 -8.39 1.31 -10.29
CA HIS A 25 -6.93 1.25 -10.15
C HIS A 25 -6.17 1.97 -11.27
N GLN A 26 -6.83 2.33 -12.37
CA GLN A 26 -6.24 3.03 -13.51
C GLN A 26 -5.74 4.45 -13.17
N THR A 27 -6.33 5.11 -12.18
CA THR A 27 -6.07 6.53 -11.88
C THR A 27 -5.52 6.77 -10.48
N LYS A 28 -4.50 6.03 -10.06
CA LYS A 28 -3.82 6.32 -8.79
C LYS A 28 -2.95 7.56 -8.92
N SER A 29 -3.12 8.51 -8.01
CA SER A 29 -2.27 9.70 -7.90
C SER A 29 -0.92 9.36 -7.29
N LEU A 30 0.15 9.99 -7.79
CA LEU A 30 1.49 9.88 -7.21
C LEU A 30 1.57 10.64 -5.88
N LEU A 31 1.87 9.94 -4.79
CA LEU A 31 2.14 10.54 -3.48
C LEU A 31 3.65 10.76 -3.30
N ARG A 32 4.05 12.01 -3.06
CA ARG A 32 5.40 12.36 -2.61
C ARG A 32 5.32 12.77 -1.14
N PHE A 33 6.06 12.08 -0.28
CA PHE A 33 6.13 12.39 1.14
C PHE A 33 7.58 12.29 1.62
N ILE A 34 7.85 12.88 2.77
CA ILE A 34 9.15 12.83 3.45
C ILE A 34 8.94 12.39 4.90
N THR A 35 9.93 11.72 5.48
CA THR A 35 9.98 11.44 6.92
C THR A 35 10.98 12.40 7.57
N CYS A 36 10.61 12.99 8.72
CA CYS A 36 11.47 13.90 9.48
C CYS A 36 11.41 13.54 10.98
N GLY A 37 12.46 13.90 11.73
CA GLY A 37 12.67 13.47 13.12
C GLY A 37 14.14 13.43 13.51
N SER A 38 14.41 13.32 14.81
CA SER A 38 15.73 13.23 15.43
C SER A 38 16.49 11.97 15.00
N VAL A 39 17.79 11.96 15.27
CA VAL A 39 18.60 10.72 15.25
C VAL A 39 17.91 9.69 16.16
N ASP A 40 17.87 8.43 15.73
CA ASP A 40 17.24 7.27 16.40
C ASP A 40 15.69 7.21 16.43
N ASP A 41 14.97 8.18 15.87
CA ASP A 41 13.49 8.13 15.73
C ASP A 41 12.99 7.04 14.75
N GLY A 42 13.89 6.21 14.20
CA GLY A 42 13.51 5.09 13.33
C GLY A 42 12.95 5.50 11.96
N LYS A 43 13.24 6.72 11.46
CA LYS A 43 12.82 7.19 10.12
C LYS A 43 13.10 6.17 9.00
N SER A 44 14.31 5.60 9.01
CA SER A 44 14.73 4.58 8.03
C SER A 44 14.02 3.25 8.26
N THR A 45 13.74 2.88 9.52
CA THR A 45 12.98 1.68 9.88
C THR A 45 11.53 1.78 9.39
N LEU A 46 10.90 2.95 9.51
CA LEU A 46 9.55 3.19 9.01
C LEU A 46 9.50 3.06 7.48
N ILE A 47 10.42 3.72 6.76
CA ILE A 47 10.50 3.58 5.30
C ILE A 47 10.76 2.12 4.91
N GLY A 48 11.69 1.43 5.57
CA GLY A 48 11.98 0.02 5.32
C GLY A 48 10.76 -0.88 5.55
N ARG A 49 9.99 -0.64 6.61
CA ARG A 49 8.76 -1.39 6.89
C ARG A 49 7.67 -1.13 5.85
N LEU A 50 7.50 0.13 5.44
CA LEU A 50 6.54 0.48 4.37
C LEU A 50 6.89 -0.20 3.04
N LEU A 51 8.17 -0.22 2.67
CA LEU A 51 8.63 -0.90 1.46
C LEU A 51 8.43 -2.42 1.55
N TYR A 52 8.72 -3.01 2.70
CA TYR A 52 8.51 -4.43 2.97
C TYR A 52 7.02 -4.83 2.91
N ASP A 53 6.16 -4.12 3.63
CA ASP A 53 4.73 -4.44 3.72
C ASP A 53 3.99 -4.17 2.40
N SER A 54 4.43 -3.19 1.60
CA SER A 54 3.81 -2.84 0.31
C SER A 54 4.05 -3.88 -0.79
N ARG A 55 4.88 -4.91 -0.54
CA ARG A 55 5.26 -5.94 -1.53
C ARG A 55 5.70 -5.35 -2.87
N GLN A 56 6.25 -4.13 -2.87
CA GLN A 56 6.80 -3.45 -4.05
C GLN A 56 8.14 -4.06 -4.49
N ILE A 57 8.69 -4.96 -3.68
CA ILE A 57 9.58 -6.00 -4.18
C ILE A 57 8.66 -7.04 -4.84
N PHE A 58 8.28 -6.79 -6.08
CA PHE A 58 7.98 -7.90 -6.97
C PHE A 58 9.24 -8.76 -6.93
N GLU A 59 9.11 -9.92 -6.30
CA GLU A 59 10.00 -11.04 -6.56
C GLU A 59 9.95 -11.26 -8.07
N ASP A 60 10.87 -10.67 -8.82
CA ASP A 60 11.45 -11.35 -9.97
C ASP A 60 12.07 -12.64 -9.38
N GLN A 61 11.27 -13.69 -9.29
CA GLN A 61 11.72 -15.06 -9.26
C GLN A 61 11.36 -15.72 -10.59
#